data_AF-A0A672KFU6-F1
#
_entry.id   AF-A0A672KFU6-F1
#
_cell.length_a   1.000
_cell.length_b   1.000
_cell.length_c   1.000
_cell.angle_alpha   90.00
_cell.angle_beta   90.00
_cell.angle_gamma   90.00
#
_symmetry.space_group_name_H-M   'P 1'
#
loop_
_entity.id
_entity.type
_entity.pdbx_description
1 polymer ?
#
loop_
_entity_poly.entity_id
_entity_poly.type
_entity_poly.pdbx_seq_one_letter_code
_entity_poly.pdbx_strand_id
1 'polypeptide(L)'
;MDLSMKSDLSSHVLVNCQSSNSIDDMDDEDDSDTSSPPLPYLQGPPPDGCCTVDGFCQAGKDLRLVSMATESIEVPTGFELVGAKSPSIPEHILVCAVDKRFLPDENGKNALLGFSGNCIGCGEKGFRYFTEFSNHINLKLSTQPKKQKHLKYYLVKNSQGALCKGTLICWKGITLTCKMPQGIDSGLF
;
A
#
# COMPACT_ATOMS: atom_id res chain seq x y z
N MET A 1 47.88 39.90 7.60
CA MET A 1 48.85 38.90 7.14
C MET A 1 49.91 38.84 8.22
N ASP A 2 49.58 38.08 9.27
CA ASP A 2 50.29 38.12 10.55
C ASP A 2 51.14 36.87 10.73
N LEU A 3 52.43 37.15 10.92
CA LEU A 3 53.44 36.50 11.76
C LEU A 3 53.60 34.97 11.75
N SER A 4 54.67 34.56 11.07
CA SER A 4 55.48 33.39 11.42
C SER A 4 56.36 33.70 12.63
N MET A 5 56.31 32.87 13.67
CA MET A 5 57.30 32.85 14.76
C MET A 5 57.66 31.40 15.10
N LYS A 6 58.90 31.03 14.74
CA LYS A 6 59.62 29.85 15.20
C LYS A 6 60.18 30.17 16.58
N SER A 7 60.12 29.23 17.52
CA SER A 7 60.87 29.32 18.78
C SER A 7 61.26 27.94 19.25
N ASP A 8 62.57 27.79 19.33
CA ASP A 8 63.35 26.62 19.70
C ASP A 8 63.48 26.40 21.22
N LEU A 9 63.84 25.16 21.55
CA LEU A 9 64.66 24.67 22.66
C LEU A 9 64.17 24.84 24.12
N SER A 10 64.03 23.70 24.82
CA SER A 10 64.73 23.50 26.10
C SER A 10 64.91 22.02 26.43
N SER A 11 66.18 21.63 26.57
CA SER A 11 66.70 20.30 26.87
C SER A 11 66.87 20.09 28.38
N HIS A 12 66.67 18.87 28.89
CA HIS A 12 67.54 18.15 29.86
C HIS A 12 66.88 16.80 30.28
N VAL A 13 67.36 15.61 29.86
CA VAL A 13 68.43 14.74 30.48
C VAL A 13 67.87 13.97 31.70
N LEU A 14 67.90 12.64 31.89
CA LEU A 14 68.48 11.38 31.35
C LEU A 14 67.52 10.24 31.82
N VAL A 15 67.42 9.02 31.26
CA VAL A 15 68.39 7.91 31.28
C VAL A 15 68.05 6.92 30.13
N ASN A 16 69.08 6.47 29.43
CA ASN A 16 69.07 5.53 28.31
C ASN A 16 69.41 4.11 28.77
N CYS A 17 68.82 3.08 28.15
CA CYS A 17 69.50 1.84 27.73
C CYS A 17 68.58 0.95 26.86
N GLN A 18 68.90 0.87 25.54
CA GLN A 18 69.04 -0.35 24.71
C GLN A 18 67.83 -1.34 24.65
N SER A 19 67.24 -1.77 23.53
CA SER A 19 67.69 -1.94 22.13
C SER A 19 66.51 -2.23 21.17
N SER A 20 66.61 -1.70 19.94
CA SER A 20 66.15 -2.24 18.63
C SER A 20 64.66 -2.56 18.33
N ASN A 21 64.07 -1.68 17.51
CA ASN A 21 63.16 -1.85 16.35
C ASN A 21 62.07 -2.94 16.36
N SER A 22 60.83 -2.73 15.95
CA SER A 22 59.99 -1.59 15.55
C SER A 22 58.58 -2.20 15.50
N ILE A 23 57.66 -1.75 16.35
CA ILE A 23 56.25 -2.10 16.26
C ILE A 23 55.57 -0.81 15.81
N ASP A 24 55.02 -0.80 14.60
CA ASP A 24 54.23 0.34 14.12
C ASP A 24 52.92 0.37 14.91
N ASP A 25 52.69 1.55 15.49
CA ASP A 25 51.53 2.03 16.25
C ASP A 25 50.19 1.83 15.52
N MET A 26 49.14 1.34 16.19
CA MET A 26 48.04 2.12 16.81
C MET A 26 47.35 3.07 15.82
N ASP A 27 46.14 2.72 15.37
CA ASP A 27 44.84 3.06 15.98
C ASP A 27 44.33 4.41 15.45
N ASP A 28 43.23 4.39 14.69
CA ASP A 28 42.34 5.55 14.52
C ASP A 28 40.99 5.05 14.00
N GLU A 29 39.99 5.19 14.85
CA GLU A 29 38.59 4.90 14.60
C GLU A 29 37.97 5.90 13.63
N ASP A 30 37.24 5.41 12.62
CA ASP A 30 36.40 6.24 11.75
C ASP A 30 34.98 5.65 11.70
N ASP A 31 34.20 5.93 12.76
CA ASP A 31 32.74 5.90 12.72
C ASP A 31 32.22 7.09 11.89
N SER A 32 32.37 7.00 10.57
CA SER A 32 31.73 7.93 9.64
C SER A 32 30.25 7.55 9.44
N ASP A 33 29.41 7.98 10.38
CA ASP A 33 27.94 7.99 10.28
C ASP A 33 27.48 8.83 9.07
N THR A 34 27.45 8.22 7.88
CA THR A 34 26.88 8.82 6.68
C THR A 34 25.35 8.80 6.76
N SER A 35 24.78 9.75 7.52
CA SER A 35 23.36 10.08 7.51
C SER A 35 23.00 10.87 6.24
N SER A 36 23.14 10.24 5.07
CA SER A 36 22.59 10.78 3.83
C SER A 36 21.23 10.13 3.56
N PRO A 37 20.15 10.90 3.28
CA PRO A 37 18.92 10.31 2.80
C PRO A 37 19.21 9.54 1.50
N PRO A 38 18.71 8.31 1.33
CA PRO A 38 19.00 7.52 0.15
C PRO A 38 18.59 8.31 -1.10
N LEU A 39 19.52 8.40 -2.06
CA LEU A 39 19.29 9.11 -3.32
C LEU A 39 18.06 8.51 -4.02
N PRO A 40 17.08 9.32 -4.48
CA PRO A 40 15.84 8.82 -5.10
C PRO A 40 16.04 7.93 -6.32
N TYR A 41 17.22 7.98 -6.93
CA TYR A 41 17.58 7.27 -8.16
C TYR A 41 18.29 5.92 -7.94
N LEU A 42 18.57 5.54 -6.68
CA LEU A 42 19.07 4.21 -6.31
C LEU A 42 17.95 3.31 -5.78
N GLN A 43 16.72 3.52 -6.25
CA GLN A 43 15.73 2.45 -6.20
C GLN A 43 16.19 1.38 -7.20
N GLY A 44 16.73 0.27 -6.67
CA GLY A 44 16.95 -0.91 -7.49
C GLY A 44 15.68 -1.30 -8.25
N PRO A 45 15.78 -2.08 -9.34
CA PRO A 45 14.59 -2.62 -9.99
C PRO A 45 13.65 -3.23 -8.94
N PRO A 46 12.32 -3.12 -9.12
CA PRO A 46 11.36 -3.72 -8.20
C PRO A 46 11.81 -5.15 -7.89
N PRO A 47 11.78 -5.59 -6.62
CA PRO A 47 12.22 -6.92 -6.25
C PRO A 47 11.60 -7.94 -7.21
N ASP A 48 12.44 -8.82 -7.76
CA ASP A 48 12.01 -9.84 -8.71
C ASP A 48 10.82 -10.59 -8.12
N GLY A 49 9.67 -10.55 -8.82
CA GLY A 49 8.54 -11.43 -8.53
C GLY A 49 7.24 -10.77 -8.03
N CYS A 50 7.10 -9.44 -7.98
CA CYS A 50 5.78 -8.85 -7.76
C CYS A 50 5.00 -8.72 -9.08
N CYS A 51 3.81 -9.33 -9.15
CA CYS A 51 2.93 -9.24 -10.30
C CYS A 51 2.47 -7.79 -10.48
N THR A 52 2.48 -7.29 -11.72
CA THR A 52 2.02 -5.95 -12.11
C THR A 52 0.85 -5.96 -13.09
N VAL A 53 0.25 -7.15 -13.27
CA VAL A 53 -0.83 -7.39 -14.25
C VAL A 53 -2.13 -6.82 -13.71
N ASP A 54 -2.85 -6.09 -14.57
CA ASP A 54 -4.15 -5.53 -14.21
C ASP A 54 -5.14 -6.64 -13.85
N GLY A 55 -5.78 -6.50 -12.69
CA GLY A 55 -6.73 -7.47 -12.15
C GLY A 55 -6.12 -8.57 -11.29
N PHE A 56 -4.81 -8.53 -11.04
CA PHE A 56 -4.11 -9.40 -10.12
C PHE A 56 -3.48 -8.60 -8.98
N CYS A 57 -3.34 -9.17 -7.78
CA CYS A 57 -2.52 -8.55 -6.73
C CYS A 57 -1.03 -8.75 -6.99
N GLN A 58 -0.18 -8.06 -6.22
CA GLN A 58 1.28 -8.19 -6.29
C GLN A 58 1.80 -9.62 -6.05
N ALA A 59 1.05 -10.49 -5.38
CA ALA A 59 1.39 -11.91 -5.25
C ALA A 59 0.93 -12.78 -6.44
N GLY A 60 0.40 -12.17 -7.52
CA GLY A 60 -0.05 -12.87 -8.72
C GLY A 60 -1.39 -13.57 -8.59
N LYS A 61 -2.21 -13.21 -7.60
CA LYS A 61 -3.55 -13.80 -7.40
C LYS A 61 -4.60 -13.00 -8.15
N ASP A 62 -5.45 -13.68 -8.90
CA ASP A 62 -6.54 -13.07 -9.66
C ASP A 62 -7.61 -12.52 -8.71
N LEU A 63 -7.96 -11.26 -8.89
CA LEU A 63 -8.95 -10.55 -8.07
C LEU A 63 -10.26 -10.29 -8.83
N ARG A 64 -10.37 -10.70 -10.09
CA ARG A 64 -11.54 -10.42 -10.92
C ARG A 64 -12.73 -11.21 -10.38
N LEU A 65 -13.88 -10.54 -10.23
CA LEU A 65 -15.12 -11.13 -9.74
C LEU A 65 -15.50 -12.41 -10.50
N VAL A 66 -15.29 -12.44 -11.82
CA VAL A 66 -15.58 -13.62 -12.65
C VAL A 66 -14.75 -14.84 -12.27
N SER A 67 -13.49 -14.65 -11.87
CA SER A 67 -12.61 -15.72 -11.42
C SER A 67 -12.91 -16.12 -9.99
N MET A 68 -13.32 -15.16 -9.17
CA MET A 68 -13.55 -15.36 -7.74
C MET A 68 -14.98 -15.76 -7.37
N ALA A 69 -15.89 -15.81 -8.35
CA ALA A 69 -17.30 -16.11 -8.13
C ALA A 69 -17.51 -17.43 -7.41
N THR A 70 -16.71 -18.45 -7.71
CA THR A 70 -16.83 -19.80 -7.15
C THR A 70 -15.91 -20.07 -5.97
N GLU A 71 -15.07 -19.11 -5.59
CA GLU A 71 -14.06 -19.28 -4.54
C GLU A 71 -14.69 -19.18 -3.14
N SER A 72 -14.22 -20.03 -2.22
CA SER A 72 -14.63 -19.96 -0.82
C SER A 72 -13.90 -18.81 -0.12
N ILE A 73 -14.49 -17.61 -0.15
CA ILE A 73 -13.94 -16.43 0.49
C ILE A 73 -14.46 -16.32 1.92
N GLU A 74 -13.54 -16.36 2.89
CA GLU A 74 -13.79 -16.02 4.29
C GLU A 74 -13.60 -14.53 4.51
N VAL A 75 -14.68 -13.85 4.95
CA VAL A 75 -14.66 -12.40 5.19
C VAL A 75 -14.48 -12.17 6.69
N PRO A 76 -13.41 -11.48 7.13
CA PRO A 76 -13.22 -11.18 8.54
C PRO A 76 -14.39 -10.37 9.13
N THR A 77 -14.68 -10.59 10.41
CA THR A 77 -15.74 -9.83 11.11
C THR A 77 -15.50 -8.32 10.99
N GLY A 78 -16.54 -7.58 10.63
CA GLY A 78 -16.45 -6.12 10.43
C GLY A 78 -15.97 -5.69 9.04
N PHE A 79 -15.63 -6.63 8.14
CA PHE A 79 -15.33 -6.35 6.74
C PHE A 79 -16.50 -6.68 5.83
N GLU A 80 -16.54 -6.01 4.67
CA GLU A 80 -17.51 -6.21 3.60
C GLU A 80 -16.78 -6.45 2.28
N LEU A 81 -17.33 -7.31 1.42
CA LEU A 81 -16.81 -7.48 0.08
C LEU A 81 -17.33 -6.37 -0.83
N VAL A 82 -16.40 -5.68 -1.48
CA VAL A 82 -16.69 -4.57 -2.38
C VAL A 82 -16.02 -4.75 -3.72
N GLY A 83 -16.69 -4.27 -4.76
CA GLY A 83 -16.24 -4.26 -6.14
C GLY A 83 -15.57 -2.94 -6.48
N ALA A 84 -14.30 -2.99 -6.86
CA ALA A 84 -13.55 -1.86 -7.39
C ALA A 84 -13.55 -1.86 -8.93
N LYS A 85 -13.73 -0.68 -9.54
CA LYS A 85 -13.58 -0.47 -10.98
C LYS A 85 -12.19 0.09 -11.31
N SER A 86 -11.52 -0.55 -12.26
CA SER A 86 -10.28 -0.08 -12.85
C SER A 86 -10.55 0.61 -14.19
N PRO A 87 -9.97 1.80 -14.46
CA PRO A 87 -9.96 2.40 -15.79
C PRO A 87 -9.25 1.54 -16.85
N SER A 88 -8.24 0.77 -16.45
CA SER A 88 -7.44 -0.05 -17.38
C SER A 88 -8.15 -1.33 -17.84
N ILE A 89 -9.11 -1.83 -17.05
CA ILE A 89 -9.90 -3.03 -17.36
C ILE A 89 -11.39 -2.78 -17.04
N PRO A 90 -12.09 -1.93 -17.81
CA PRO A 90 -13.42 -1.41 -17.46
C PRO A 90 -14.54 -2.47 -17.44
N GLU A 91 -14.32 -3.59 -18.14
CA GLU A 91 -15.20 -4.77 -18.21
C GLU A 91 -15.14 -5.64 -16.94
N HIS A 92 -14.08 -5.52 -16.16
CA HIS A 92 -13.87 -6.33 -14.97
C HIS A 92 -14.11 -5.55 -13.67
N ILE A 93 -14.55 -6.28 -12.64
CA ILE A 93 -14.70 -5.78 -11.27
C ILE A 93 -13.70 -6.52 -10.39
N LEU A 94 -12.92 -5.78 -9.61
CA LEU A 94 -11.97 -6.37 -8.67
C LEU A 94 -12.59 -6.53 -7.30
N VAL A 95 -12.47 -7.70 -6.71
CA VAL A 95 -13.02 -8.05 -5.40
C VAL A 95 -12.03 -7.58 -4.32
N CYS A 96 -12.53 -6.86 -3.33
CA CYS A 96 -11.74 -6.35 -2.21
C CYS A 96 -12.52 -6.56 -0.90
N ALA A 97 -11.83 -6.80 0.21
CA ALA A 97 -12.45 -6.74 1.54
C ALA A 97 -12.12 -5.40 2.17
N VAL A 98 -13.13 -4.64 2.59
CA VAL A 98 -12.97 -3.32 3.20
C VAL A 98 -13.75 -3.26 4.51
N ASP A 99 -13.15 -2.67 5.55
CA ASP A 99 -13.80 -2.51 6.85
C ASP A 99 -15.04 -1.61 6.71
N LYS A 100 -16.18 -2.11 7.21
CA LYS A 100 -17.50 -1.50 7.09
C LYS A 100 -17.54 -0.08 7.62
N ARG A 101 -16.71 0.26 8.61
CA ARG A 101 -16.65 1.62 9.18
C ARG A 101 -16.20 2.67 8.17
N PHE A 102 -15.47 2.28 7.12
CA PHE A 102 -14.99 3.19 6.07
C PHE A 102 -15.88 3.18 4.82
N LEU A 103 -16.95 2.39 4.84
CA LEU A 103 -18.00 2.33 3.81
C LEU A 103 -19.25 3.05 4.31
N PRO A 104 -20.05 3.65 3.42
CA PRO A 104 -21.29 4.28 3.83
C PRO A 104 -22.37 3.23 4.15
N ASP A 105 -23.25 3.55 5.08
CA ASP A 105 -24.45 2.75 5.34
C ASP A 105 -25.44 2.80 4.15
N GLU A 106 -26.57 2.11 4.28
CA GLU A 106 -27.64 2.08 3.28
C GLU A 106 -28.20 3.48 2.93
N ASN A 107 -28.09 4.44 3.86
CA ASN A 107 -28.51 5.82 3.67
C ASN A 107 -27.39 6.70 3.06
N GLY A 108 -26.25 6.11 2.69
CA GLY A 108 -25.09 6.84 2.19
C GLY A 108 -24.35 7.63 3.29
N LYS A 109 -24.58 7.35 4.58
CA LYS A 109 -24.04 8.10 5.72
C LYS A 109 -23.00 7.28 6.50
N ASN A 110 -22.41 7.88 7.53
CA ASN A 110 -21.62 7.19 8.56
C ASN A 110 -20.31 6.51 8.12
N ALA A 111 -19.77 6.84 6.95
CA ALA A 111 -18.43 6.40 6.55
C ALA A 111 -17.34 7.26 7.22
N LEU A 112 -16.41 6.62 7.92
CA LEU A 112 -15.21 7.26 8.46
C LEU A 112 -14.27 7.74 7.34
N LEU A 113 -13.54 8.82 7.65
CA LEU A 113 -12.39 9.25 6.86
C LEU A 113 -11.27 8.21 6.98
N GLY A 114 -10.54 7.99 5.90
CA GLY A 114 -9.49 6.96 5.83
C GLY A 114 -9.94 5.69 5.10
N PHE A 115 -9.18 4.62 5.30
CA PHE A 115 -9.37 3.33 4.63
C PHE A 115 -8.84 2.19 5.51
N SER A 116 -9.42 1.02 5.38
CA SER A 116 -8.86 -0.22 5.92
C SER A 116 -9.31 -1.34 5.00
N GLY A 117 -8.36 -1.96 4.32
CA GLY A 117 -8.61 -3.00 3.33
C GLY A 117 -7.74 -4.23 3.56
N ASN A 118 -8.23 -5.35 3.04
CA ASN A 118 -7.51 -6.62 2.96
C ASN A 118 -7.58 -7.13 1.52
N CYS A 119 -6.46 -7.66 1.05
CA CYS A 119 -6.37 -8.33 -0.23
C CYS A 119 -6.93 -9.75 -0.08
N ILE A 120 -8.03 -10.02 -0.77
CA ILE A 120 -8.71 -11.32 -0.74
C ILE A 120 -8.02 -12.38 -1.61
N GLY A 121 -7.13 -11.96 -2.53
CA GLY A 121 -6.38 -12.89 -3.38
C GLY A 121 -5.20 -13.53 -2.63
N CYS A 122 -4.34 -12.70 -2.02
CA CYS A 122 -3.18 -13.18 -1.27
C CYS A 122 -3.37 -13.24 0.25
N GLY A 123 -4.45 -12.68 0.78
CA GLY A 123 -4.73 -12.67 2.21
C GLY A 123 -4.01 -11.58 3.00
N GLU A 124 -3.22 -10.70 2.37
CA GLU A 124 -2.53 -9.59 3.04
C GLU A 124 -3.55 -8.61 3.64
N LYS A 125 -3.29 -8.15 4.87
CA LYS A 125 -4.26 -7.39 5.68
C LYS A 125 -3.64 -6.09 6.17
N GLY A 126 -4.50 -5.15 6.58
CA GLY A 126 -4.08 -3.97 7.32
C GLY A 126 -3.64 -2.80 6.44
N PHE A 127 -4.10 -2.74 5.19
CA PHE A 127 -3.87 -1.57 4.33
C PHE A 127 -4.63 -0.36 4.87
N ARG A 128 -3.93 0.58 5.51
CA ARG A 128 -4.53 1.75 6.18
C ARG A 128 -4.84 2.91 5.23
N TYR A 129 -4.24 2.89 4.05
CA TYR A 129 -4.43 3.92 3.04
C TYR A 129 -4.89 3.29 1.73
N PHE A 130 -5.86 3.93 1.07
CA PHE A 130 -6.37 3.44 -0.21
C PHE A 130 -5.30 3.42 -1.30
N THR A 131 -4.33 4.34 -1.24
CA THR A 131 -3.17 4.42 -2.13
C THR A 131 -2.30 3.18 -2.06
N GLU A 132 -1.97 2.71 -0.85
CA GLU A 132 -1.19 1.49 -0.62
C GLU A 132 -1.96 0.28 -1.14
N PHE A 133 -3.24 0.21 -0.81
CA PHE A 133 -4.09 -0.89 -1.26
C PHE A 133 -4.23 -0.94 -2.78
N SER A 134 -4.48 0.20 -3.43
CA SER A 134 -4.62 0.26 -4.89
C SER A 134 -3.34 -0.19 -5.60
N ASN A 135 -2.19 0.17 -5.06
CA ASN A 135 -0.90 -0.27 -5.60
C ASN A 135 -0.74 -1.79 -5.44
N HIS A 136 -1.10 -2.34 -4.28
CA HIS A 136 -1.01 -3.77 -4.01
C HIS A 136 -1.90 -4.61 -4.94
N ILE A 137 -3.12 -4.15 -5.26
CA ILE A 137 -4.04 -4.88 -6.15
C ILE A 137 -3.85 -4.53 -7.64
N ASN A 138 -2.75 -3.86 -8.00
CA ASN A 138 -2.48 -3.34 -9.35
C ASN A 138 -3.66 -2.56 -9.95
N LEU A 139 -4.38 -1.80 -9.12
CA LEU A 139 -5.43 -0.93 -9.57
C LEU A 139 -4.77 0.35 -10.13
N LYS A 140 -4.51 0.36 -11.44
CA LYS A 140 -3.93 1.52 -12.14
C LYS A 140 -4.89 2.70 -12.18
N LEU A 141 -4.46 3.82 -11.62
CA LEU A 141 -5.27 5.03 -11.53
C LEU A 141 -4.63 6.16 -12.34
N SER A 142 -5.40 6.78 -13.23
CA SER A 142 -4.95 7.94 -14.02
C SER A 142 -4.97 9.26 -13.24
N THR A 143 -5.56 9.25 -12.05
CA THR A 143 -5.72 10.42 -11.17
C THR A 143 -5.45 10.00 -9.72
N GLN A 144 -5.37 10.97 -8.81
CA GLN A 144 -5.20 10.71 -7.38
C GLN A 144 -6.13 9.57 -6.88
N PRO A 145 -5.61 8.59 -6.11
CA PRO A 145 -6.39 7.46 -5.62
C PRO A 145 -7.47 7.91 -4.66
N LYS A 146 -8.71 8.00 -5.13
CA LYS A 146 -9.88 8.32 -4.29
C LYS A 146 -10.76 7.09 -4.17
N LYS A 147 -10.90 6.54 -2.95
CA LYS A 147 -11.71 5.34 -2.70
C LYS A 147 -13.13 5.46 -3.28
N GLN A 148 -13.75 6.64 -3.19
CA GLN A 148 -15.11 6.92 -3.65
C GLN A 148 -15.26 6.87 -5.19
N LYS A 149 -14.16 7.07 -5.91
CA LYS A 149 -14.13 6.98 -7.37
C LYS A 149 -14.07 5.54 -7.84
N HIS A 150 -13.39 4.66 -7.10
CA HIS A 150 -13.06 3.31 -7.55
C HIS A 150 -13.92 2.22 -6.92
N LEU A 151 -14.23 2.31 -5.62
CA LEU A 151 -15.14 1.38 -4.95
C LEU A 151 -16.57 1.73 -5.36
N LYS A 152 -17.24 0.83 -6.10
CA LYS A 152 -18.54 1.11 -6.70
C LYS A 152 -19.65 0.19 -6.24
N TYR A 153 -19.35 -1.05 -5.91
CA TYR A 153 -20.39 -2.06 -5.66
C TYR A 153 -20.16 -2.74 -4.33
N TYR A 154 -21.23 -3.05 -3.61
CA TYR A 154 -21.23 -4.14 -2.65
C TYR A 154 -21.27 -5.46 -3.41
N LEU A 155 -20.66 -6.51 -2.87
CA LEU A 155 -20.68 -7.85 -3.46
C LEU A 155 -21.44 -8.79 -2.52
N VAL A 156 -22.27 -9.65 -3.09
CA VAL A 156 -23.15 -10.54 -2.33
C VAL A 156 -22.99 -11.97 -2.85
N LYS A 157 -23.25 -12.97 -2.01
CA LYS A 157 -23.34 -14.36 -2.46
C LYS A 157 -24.76 -14.63 -2.93
N ASN A 158 -24.90 -15.22 -4.12
CA ASN A 158 -26.21 -15.65 -4.63
C ASN A 158 -26.69 -16.93 -3.92
N SER A 159 -27.88 -17.42 -4.28
CA SER A 159 -28.45 -18.65 -3.72
C SER A 159 -27.62 -19.92 -3.98
N GLN A 160 -26.74 -19.90 -4.99
CA GLN A 160 -25.80 -20.97 -5.31
C GLN A 160 -24.46 -20.81 -4.57
N GLY A 161 -24.34 -19.81 -3.69
CA GLY A 161 -23.12 -19.50 -2.94
C GLY A 161 -22.07 -18.72 -3.73
N ALA A 162 -22.32 -18.41 -5.00
CA ALA A 162 -21.38 -17.72 -5.87
C ALA A 162 -21.38 -16.20 -5.64
N LEU A 163 -20.20 -15.58 -5.62
CA LEU A 163 -20.05 -14.14 -5.46
C LEU A 163 -20.52 -13.40 -6.72
N CYS A 164 -21.45 -12.47 -6.54
CA CYS A 164 -21.99 -11.66 -7.62
C CYS A 164 -22.02 -10.17 -7.25
N LYS A 165 -22.23 -9.36 -8.28
CA LYS A 165 -22.31 -7.91 -8.18
C LYS A 165 -23.62 -7.51 -7.50
N GLY A 166 -23.52 -6.82 -6.36
CA GLY A 166 -24.64 -6.29 -5.61
C GLY A 166 -24.93 -4.81 -5.89
N THR A 167 -25.46 -4.13 -4.89
CA THR A 167 -25.91 -2.73 -4.95
C THR A 167 -24.74 -1.75 -5.10
N LEU A 168 -25.04 -0.54 -5.57
CA LEU A 168 -24.06 0.54 -5.67
C LEU A 168 -23.72 1.10 -4.29
N ILE A 169 -22.45 1.44 -4.07
CA ILE A 169 -22.01 2.17 -2.88
C ILE A 169 -22.36 3.65 -3.05
N CYS A 170 -23.27 4.15 -2.21
CA CYS A 170 -23.75 5.53 -2.22
C CYS A 170 -22.76 6.48 -1.51
N TRP A 171 -21.75 6.95 -2.23
CA TRP A 171 -20.83 7.97 -1.72
C TRP A 171 -21.47 9.36 -1.74
N LYS A 172 -21.63 9.98 -0.57
CA LYS A 172 -22.00 11.40 -0.47
C LYS A 172 -21.03 12.29 -1.24
N GLY A 173 -21.57 13.18 -2.08
CA GLY A 173 -20.80 14.14 -2.89
C GLY A 173 -20.50 13.68 -4.33
N ILE A 174 -20.87 12.45 -4.72
CA ILE A 174 -20.85 12.01 -6.13
C ILE A 174 -22.30 11.94 -6.62
N THR A 175 -22.93 13.10 -6.83
CA THR A 175 -24.38 13.26 -7.05
C THR A 175 -24.87 12.87 -8.45
N LEU A 176 -24.09 12.17 -9.29
CA LEU A 176 -24.47 11.98 -10.71
C LEU A 176 -24.98 10.59 -11.08
N THR A 177 -24.86 9.53 -10.25
CA THR A 177 -25.24 8.17 -10.71
C THR A 177 -25.84 7.23 -9.66
N CYS A 178 -26.17 7.66 -8.45
CA CYS A 178 -26.94 6.82 -7.51
C CYS A 178 -28.44 6.77 -7.91
N LYS A 179 -28.74 6.43 -9.17
CA LYS A 179 -30.10 6.01 -9.53
C LYS A 179 -30.23 4.57 -9.06
N MET A 180 -30.93 4.38 -7.94
CA MET A 180 -31.57 3.10 -7.63
C MET A 180 -32.27 2.61 -8.91
N PRO A 181 -32.13 1.35 -9.35
CA PRO A 181 -33.11 0.81 -10.28
C PRO A 181 -34.45 0.96 -9.59
N GLN A 182 -35.34 1.75 -10.20
CA GLN A 182 -36.71 1.88 -9.72
C GLN A 182 -37.32 0.48 -9.65
N GLY A 183 -38.13 0.28 -8.61
CA GLY A 183 -38.59 -1.01 -8.14
C GLY A 183 -39.01 -1.96 -9.26
N ILE A 184 -38.73 -3.24 -9.04
CA ILE A 184 -39.63 -4.28 -9.50
C ILE A 184 -41.02 -3.91 -8.98
N ASP A 185 -41.85 -3.42 -9.90
CA ASP A 185 -43.28 -3.28 -9.71
C ASP A 185 -43.79 -4.66 -9.30
N SER A 186 -44.14 -4.82 -8.03
CA SER A 186 -45.01 -5.90 -7.59
C SER A 186 -46.40 -5.61 -8.16
N GLY A 187 -46.52 -5.79 -9.48
CA GLY A 187 -47.78 -5.79 -10.19
C GLY A 187 -48.57 -6.99 -9.73
N LEU A 188 -49.69 -6.71 -9.06
CA LEU A 188 -50.83 -7.60 -8.97
C LEU A 188 -51.15 -8.19 -10.36
N PHE A 189 -51.10 -9.50 -10.48
CA PHE A 189 -52.19 -10.37 -10.96
C PHE A 189 -51.92 -11.80 -10.51
#